data_AF-A0AAD5KJ14-F1
#
_entry.id   AF-A0AAD5KJ14-F1
#
_cell.length_a   1.000
_cell.length_b   1.000
_cell.length_c   1.000
_cell.angle_alpha   90.00
_cell.angle_beta   90.00
_cell.angle_gamma   90.00
#
_symmetry.space_group_name_H-M   'P 1'
#
loop_
_entity.id
_entity.type
_entity.pdbx_description
1 polymer ?
#
loop_
_entity_poly.entity_id
_entity_poly.type
_entity_poly.pdbx_seq_one_letter_code
_entity_poly.pdbx_strand_id
1 'polypeptide(L)'
;MQKSQQWLLPSYYSHHDDEANYVVLPTIKEIAKNILQTYVDEPSSNSSSSALLTFNEFRSRYGTDGERTLTDEDIWLLLQYMGPELGVAIADDVQGYGATHVVIKFPYKSQTGTMVTTIDQQDRAIVSIRTTCSALHSQVDELQQKSEEYTQSAKEHYTAGRKPQAVYAFKKKKHLLEILDRRLRSLETMETLLMKIEASQNDLQVVQAFNIGADALRSILSDQNLSVDTVDEAMLKVQQAFQDQKEVEDAIVGGVSQANNVNMDEQDEDLEKELAELELQEQKQMLLLQQQQREERQRLVEISPPPRHITQSAPPPSPAESELARINDIFGKLKKVQSPPSKLPTTLPSKKMAHPQQEERELEPAI
;
A
#
# COMPACT_ATOMS: atom_id res chain seq x y z
N MET A 1 30.53 10.97 -37.86
CA MET A 1 29.09 10.71 -37.93
C MET A 1 28.51 10.95 -36.54
N GLN A 2 28.10 12.18 -36.25
CA GLN A 2 27.47 12.57 -34.98
C GLN A 2 26.02 12.05 -35.00
N LYS A 3 25.68 11.13 -34.09
CA LYS A 3 24.28 10.74 -33.85
C LYS A 3 23.61 11.88 -33.09
N SER A 4 22.65 12.51 -33.74
CA SER A 4 21.72 13.48 -33.17
C SER A 4 20.94 12.81 -32.04
N GLN A 5 21.21 13.19 -30.79
CA GLN A 5 20.37 12.85 -29.64
C GLN A 5 19.13 13.74 -29.71
N GLN A 6 18.09 13.23 -30.35
CA GLN A 6 16.80 13.88 -30.48
C GLN A 6 16.00 13.52 -29.22
N TRP A 7 16.17 14.31 -28.16
CA TRP A 7 15.41 14.16 -26.92
C TRP A 7 13.97 14.62 -27.19
N LEU A 8 13.10 13.67 -27.50
CA LEU A 8 11.68 13.91 -27.67
C LEU A 8 11.06 14.09 -26.29
N LEU A 9 10.63 15.32 -25.99
CA LEU A 9 9.60 15.56 -24.97
C LEU A 9 8.44 14.57 -25.22
N PRO A 10 7.80 14.00 -24.18
CA PRO A 10 6.52 13.32 -24.34
C PRO A 10 5.61 14.22 -25.17
N SER A 11 5.18 13.72 -26.32
CA SER A 11 4.51 14.49 -27.36
C SER A 11 3.18 15.04 -26.84
N TYR A 12 3.19 16.27 -26.33
CA TYR A 12 1.98 17.00 -25.95
C TYR A 12 1.85 18.39 -26.60
N TYR A 13 2.84 18.82 -27.39
CA TYR A 13 2.70 20.02 -28.22
C TYR A 13 1.99 19.70 -29.53
N SER A 14 0.70 19.41 -29.41
CA SER A 14 -0.26 19.77 -30.44
C SER A 14 -1.43 20.39 -29.68
N HIS A 15 -1.41 21.71 -29.53
CA HIS A 15 -2.53 22.63 -29.79
C HIS A 15 -2.00 24.06 -29.56
N HIS A 16 -2.37 24.96 -30.47
CA HIS A 16 -1.96 26.36 -30.52
C HIS A 16 -2.40 27.13 -29.27
N ASP A 17 -1.48 27.79 -28.58
CA ASP A 17 -1.69 29.14 -28.03
C ASP A 17 -0.32 29.83 -27.78
N ASP A 18 -0.16 31.05 -28.28
CA ASP A 18 1.06 31.88 -28.17
C ASP A 18 1.13 32.54 -26.77
N GLU A 19 1.20 31.76 -25.70
CA GLU A 19 1.71 32.26 -24.42
C GLU A 19 3.19 31.89 -24.32
N ALA A 20 4.05 32.87 -24.61
CA ALA A 20 5.49 32.72 -24.42
C ALA A 20 5.77 32.55 -22.92
N ASN A 21 5.93 31.29 -22.48
CA ASN A 21 6.34 30.98 -21.12
C ASN A 21 7.80 31.43 -20.93
N TYR A 22 7.98 32.53 -20.19
CA TYR A 22 9.29 33.06 -19.86
C TYR A 22 9.84 32.38 -18.62
N VAL A 23 11.07 31.88 -18.71
CA VAL A 23 11.73 31.27 -17.57
C VAL A 23 12.92 32.07 -17.09
N VAL A 24 12.97 32.28 -15.78
CA VAL A 24 14.05 33.02 -15.11
C VAL A 24 15.23 32.08 -14.85
N LEU A 25 16.17 32.05 -15.79
CA LEU A 25 17.38 31.21 -15.71
C LEU A 25 18.18 31.35 -14.39
N PRO A 26 18.35 32.55 -13.79
CA PRO A 26 19.00 32.68 -12.49
C PRO A 26 18.33 31.85 -11.39
N THR A 27 17.00 31.77 -11.40
CA THR A 27 16.23 31.01 -10.41
C THR A 27 16.42 29.50 -10.60
N ILE A 28 16.36 29.01 -11.85
CA ILE A 28 16.69 27.60 -12.16
C ILE A 28 18.09 27.25 -11.66
N LYS A 29 19.06 28.12 -11.93
CA LYS A 29 20.45 27.90 -11.54
C LYS A 29 20.63 27.83 -10.02
N GLU A 30 19.93 28.68 -9.28
CA GLU A 30 19.93 28.68 -7.82
C GLU A 30 19.32 27.38 -7.28
N ILE A 31 18.12 27.03 -7.75
CA ILE A 31 17.42 25.81 -7.34
C ILE A 31 18.25 24.55 -7.68
N ALA A 32 18.76 24.45 -8.91
CA ALA A 32 19.58 23.33 -9.35
C ALA A 32 20.85 23.15 -8.50
N LYS A 33 21.49 24.25 -8.10
CA LYS A 33 22.63 24.21 -7.19
C LYS A 33 22.23 23.79 -5.78
N ASN A 34 21.10 24.29 -5.27
CA ASN A 34 20.59 23.90 -3.96
C ASN A 34 20.26 22.41 -3.90
N ILE A 35 19.64 21.86 -4.96
CA ILE A 35 19.35 20.42 -5.10
C ILE A 35 20.65 19.62 -5.07
N LEU A 36 21.65 19.99 -5.87
CA LEU A 36 22.94 19.29 -5.89
C LEU A 36 23.65 19.38 -4.53
N GLN A 37 23.62 20.55 -3.88
CA GLN A 37 24.23 20.75 -2.57
C GLN A 37 23.54 19.90 -1.50
N THR A 38 22.21 19.87 -1.51
CA THR A 38 21.41 19.04 -0.60
C THR A 38 21.71 17.56 -0.81
N TYR A 39 21.85 17.12 -2.06
CA TYR A 39 22.29 15.76 -2.36
C TYR A 39 23.69 15.46 -1.82
N VAL A 40 24.67 16.35 -2.01
CA VAL A 40 26.07 16.17 -1.56
C VAL A 40 26.20 16.19 -0.03
N ASP A 41 25.36 16.95 0.65
CA ASP A 41 25.33 17.04 2.11
C ASP A 41 24.58 15.85 2.75
N GLU A 42 23.81 15.09 1.96
CA GLU A 42 23.12 13.90 2.44
C GLU A 42 24.15 12.80 2.79
N PRO A 43 24.15 12.25 4.03
CA PRO A 43 25.15 11.26 4.43
C PRO A 43 25.08 9.95 3.62
N SER A 44 23.94 9.70 2.98
CA SER A 44 23.70 8.59 2.06
C SER A 44 24.34 8.78 0.69
N SER A 45 24.75 10.00 0.30
CA SER A 45 25.24 10.36 -1.04
C SER A 45 26.43 9.53 -1.53
N ASN A 46 27.16 8.92 -0.59
CA ASN A 46 28.31 8.07 -0.89
C ASN A 46 27.92 6.66 -1.35
N SER A 47 26.66 6.25 -1.18
CA SER A 47 26.14 4.99 -1.71
C SER A 47 25.68 5.19 -3.15
N SER A 48 26.19 4.38 -4.10
CA SER A 48 25.81 4.45 -5.51
C SER A 48 24.30 4.19 -5.73
N SER A 49 23.66 3.49 -4.79
CA SER A 49 22.22 3.26 -4.78
C SER A 49 21.43 4.55 -4.50
N SER A 50 21.95 5.44 -3.65
CA SER A 50 21.35 6.75 -3.36
C SER A 50 21.48 7.74 -4.52
N ALA A 51 22.47 7.52 -5.41
CA ALA A 51 22.74 8.37 -6.55
C ALA A 51 21.68 8.22 -7.65
N LEU A 52 20.92 7.13 -7.65
CA LEU A 52 19.88 6.83 -8.62
C LEU A 52 18.49 7.17 -8.06
N LEU A 53 17.76 7.99 -8.79
CA LEU A 53 16.38 8.33 -8.50
C LEU A 53 15.51 8.13 -9.74
N THR A 54 14.29 7.66 -9.54
CA THR A 54 13.23 7.81 -10.54
C THR A 54 12.70 9.24 -10.54
N PHE A 55 12.02 9.65 -11.62
CA PHE A 55 11.38 10.97 -11.69
C PHE A 55 10.42 11.23 -10.50
N ASN A 56 9.66 10.20 -10.08
CA ASN A 56 8.74 10.34 -8.95
C ASN A 56 9.48 10.54 -7.61
N GLU A 57 10.61 9.86 -7.41
CA GLU A 57 11.45 10.04 -6.23
C GLU A 57 12.13 11.41 -6.24
N PHE A 58 12.61 11.86 -7.39
CA PHE A 58 13.17 13.21 -7.56
C PHE A 58 12.11 14.27 -7.24
N ARG A 59 10.89 14.13 -7.77
CA ARG A 59 9.77 15.02 -7.47
C ARG A 59 9.41 15.00 -5.99
N SER A 60 9.37 13.82 -5.37
CA SER A 60 9.04 13.70 -3.95
C SER A 60 10.10 14.35 -3.05
N ARG A 61 11.37 14.33 -3.46
CA ARG A 61 12.50 14.87 -2.68
C ARG A 61 12.78 16.35 -2.92
N TYR A 62 12.66 16.79 -4.18
CA TYR A 62 13.09 18.11 -4.64
C TYR A 62 11.96 18.92 -5.30
N GLY A 63 10.72 18.44 -5.28
CA GLY A 63 9.57 19.14 -5.85
C GLY A 63 9.14 20.37 -5.05
N THR A 64 9.82 20.70 -3.95
CA THR A 64 9.57 21.90 -3.15
C THR A 64 10.87 22.65 -2.88
N ASP A 65 10.88 23.95 -3.19
CA ASP A 65 11.95 24.88 -2.86
C ASP A 65 11.41 25.97 -1.92
N GLY A 66 11.67 25.82 -0.62
CA GLY A 66 11.06 26.67 0.41
C GLY A 66 9.54 26.54 0.46
N GLU A 67 8.82 27.64 0.20
CA GLU A 67 7.35 27.65 0.13
C GLU A 67 6.80 27.35 -1.29
N ARG A 68 7.68 27.18 -2.29
CA ARG A 68 7.27 26.99 -3.69
C ARG A 68 7.19 25.51 -4.03
N THR A 69 6.04 25.09 -4.56
CA THR A 69 5.89 23.78 -5.19
C THR A 69 6.23 23.88 -6.66
N LEU A 70 7.13 23.04 -7.14
CA LEU A 70 7.54 22.96 -8.54
C LEU A 70 6.57 22.06 -9.31
N THR A 71 6.17 22.50 -10.50
CA THR A 71 5.37 21.68 -11.42
C THR A 71 6.23 20.63 -12.12
N ASP A 72 5.59 19.66 -12.79
CA ASP A 72 6.32 18.64 -13.53
C ASP A 72 7.13 19.27 -14.70
N GLU A 73 6.65 20.37 -15.29
CA GLU A 73 7.37 21.16 -16.30
C GLU A 73 8.61 21.84 -15.71
N ASP A 74 8.48 22.44 -14.52
CA ASP A 74 9.60 23.08 -13.82
C ASP A 74 10.70 22.05 -13.49
N ILE A 75 10.30 20.86 -13.05
CA ILE A 75 11.22 19.76 -12.73
C ILE A 75 11.94 19.28 -13.99
N TRP A 76 11.23 19.09 -15.10
CA TRP A 76 11.85 18.73 -16.38
C TRP A 76 12.85 19.77 -16.85
N LEU A 77 12.52 21.06 -16.71
CA LEU A 77 13.42 22.14 -17.09
C LEU A 77 14.66 22.21 -16.17
N LEU A 78 14.50 21.95 -14.88
CA LEU A 78 15.61 21.79 -13.95
C LEU A 78 16.51 20.64 -14.38
N LEU A 79 15.96 19.46 -14.64
CA LEU A 79 16.74 18.30 -15.09
C LEU A 79 17.49 18.59 -16.41
N GLN A 80 16.84 19.28 -17.35
CA GLN A 80 17.45 19.72 -18.61
C GLN A 80 18.64 20.69 -18.38
N TYR A 81 18.55 21.57 -17.38
CA TYR A 81 19.66 22.45 -16.99
C TYR A 81 20.76 21.66 -16.25
N MET A 82 20.39 20.76 -15.34
CA MET A 82 21.31 20.01 -14.48
C MET A 82 22.16 19.01 -15.26
N GLY A 83 21.68 18.47 -16.38
CA GLY A 83 22.45 17.50 -17.16
C GLY A 83 23.77 18.08 -17.71
N PRO A 84 23.73 19.11 -18.56
CA PRO A 84 24.93 19.72 -19.14
C PRO A 84 25.77 20.50 -18.13
N GLU A 85 25.12 21.25 -17.23
CA GLU A 85 25.82 22.21 -16.36
C GLU A 85 26.33 21.59 -15.06
N LEU A 86 25.66 20.53 -14.56
CA LEU A 86 25.98 19.89 -13.28
C LEU A 86 26.34 18.39 -13.41
N GLY A 87 26.36 17.83 -14.61
CA GLY A 87 26.80 16.44 -14.86
C GLY A 87 25.82 15.36 -14.38
N VAL A 88 24.55 15.71 -14.21
CA VAL A 88 23.48 14.75 -13.88
C VAL A 88 23.16 13.91 -15.12
N ALA A 89 23.15 12.58 -14.97
CA ALA A 89 22.76 11.69 -16.05
C ALA A 89 21.25 11.49 -16.04
N ILE A 90 20.62 11.47 -17.21
CA ILE A 90 19.19 11.18 -17.37
C ILE A 90 19.06 10.06 -18.39
N ALA A 91 18.27 9.04 -18.07
CA ALA A 91 17.89 7.99 -19.01
C ALA A 91 16.38 7.81 -18.98
N ASP A 92 15.79 7.91 -20.17
CA ASP A 92 14.40 7.56 -20.39
C ASP A 92 14.26 6.05 -20.64
N ASP A 93 13.02 5.57 -20.55
CA ASP A 93 12.63 4.19 -20.91
C ASP A 93 13.41 3.09 -20.15
N VAL A 94 13.71 3.33 -18.86
CA VAL A 94 14.33 2.30 -18.02
C VAL A 94 13.25 1.35 -17.53
N GLN A 95 13.35 0.08 -17.89
CA GLN A 95 12.40 -0.95 -17.44
C GLN A 95 12.43 -1.10 -15.92
N GLY A 96 11.26 -1.03 -15.31
CA GLY A 96 11.03 -1.35 -13.91
C GLY A 96 9.78 -2.20 -13.73
N TYR A 97 9.27 -2.24 -12.51
CA TYR A 97 8.07 -3.01 -12.21
C TYR A 97 6.83 -2.45 -12.93
N GLY A 98 6.31 -3.22 -13.89
CA GLY A 98 5.05 -2.93 -14.59
C GLY A 98 5.06 -1.72 -15.54
N ALA A 99 6.12 -0.92 -15.52
CA ALA A 99 6.24 0.30 -16.33
C ALA A 99 7.70 0.66 -16.60
N THR A 100 7.88 1.64 -17.48
CA THR A 100 9.17 2.25 -17.79
C THR A 100 9.31 3.56 -17.03
N HIS A 101 10.49 3.83 -16.49
CA HIS A 101 10.78 4.99 -15.65
C HIS A 101 11.84 5.89 -16.28
N VAL A 102 11.71 7.19 -16.04
CA VAL A 102 12.81 8.14 -16.22
C VAL A 102 13.70 8.06 -15.00
N VAL A 103 14.99 7.81 -15.22
CA VAL A 103 16.01 7.63 -14.20
C VAL A 103 17.01 8.76 -14.25
N ILE A 104 17.30 9.30 -13.07
CA ILE A 104 18.17 10.44 -12.84
C ILE A 104 19.32 9.95 -11.96
N LYS A 105 20.56 10.14 -12.42
CA LYS A 105 21.76 9.76 -11.69
C LYS A 105 22.58 11.01 -11.34
N PHE A 106 22.75 11.27 -10.06
CA PHE A 106 23.61 12.34 -9.59
C PHE A 106 25.10 12.00 -9.77
N PRO A 107 25.96 13.00 -10.02
CA PRO A 107 27.39 12.77 -10.14
C PRO A 107 27.99 12.33 -8.80
N TYR A 108 28.78 11.26 -8.86
CA TYR A 108 29.64 10.85 -7.76
C TYR A 108 30.92 11.69 -7.76
N LYS A 109 31.50 11.94 -6.58
CA LYS A 109 32.85 12.52 -6.46
C LYS A 109 33.90 11.49 -6.90
N SER A 110 34.06 11.31 -8.21
CA SER A 110 35.16 10.51 -8.75
C SER A 110 36.48 11.25 -8.58
N GLN A 111 37.53 10.52 -8.16
CA GLN A 111 38.87 11.04 -7.91
C GLN A 111 39.53 11.70 -9.15
N THR A 112 38.98 11.49 -10.35
CA THR A 112 39.55 11.96 -11.63
C THR A 112 38.91 13.25 -12.19
N GLY A 113 38.05 13.93 -11.42
CA GLY A 113 37.60 15.31 -11.74
C GLY A 113 36.76 15.47 -13.02
N THR A 114 36.44 14.39 -13.73
CA THR A 114 35.62 14.42 -14.94
C THR A 114 34.17 14.10 -14.59
N MET A 115 33.31 15.14 -14.62
CA MET A 115 31.89 15.10 -14.25
C MET A 115 31.00 14.52 -15.36
N VAL A 116 31.31 13.33 -15.87
CA VAL A 116 30.39 12.64 -16.80
C VAL A 116 29.88 11.38 -16.13
N THR A 117 28.69 11.50 -15.55
CA THR A 117 27.95 10.38 -15.01
C THR A 117 27.16 9.74 -16.14
N THR A 118 27.26 8.42 -16.30
CA THR A 118 26.43 7.66 -17.24
C THR A 118 25.60 6.64 -16.48
N ILE A 119 24.39 6.38 -16.99
CA ILE A 119 23.53 5.30 -16.50
C ILE A 119 23.92 4.01 -17.22
N ASP A 120 24.50 3.08 -16.47
CA ASP A 120 24.96 1.80 -16.97
C ASP A 120 23.90 0.68 -16.81
N GLN A 121 24.28 -0.56 -17.14
CA GLN A 121 23.39 -1.72 -17.02
C GLN A 121 23.12 -2.09 -15.55
N GLN A 122 24.07 -1.84 -14.64
CA GLN A 122 23.92 -2.12 -13.22
C GLN A 122 22.90 -1.15 -12.61
N ASP A 123 22.98 0.13 -12.96
CA ASP A 123 22.03 1.16 -12.56
C ASP A 123 20.60 0.79 -12.96
N ARG A 124 20.41 0.32 -14.20
CA ARG A 124 19.11 -0.13 -14.71
C ARG A 124 18.57 -1.32 -13.92
N ALA A 125 19.44 -2.28 -13.57
CA ALA A 125 19.05 -3.42 -12.74
C ALA A 125 18.65 -2.98 -11.32
N ILE A 126 19.40 -2.06 -10.71
CA ILE A 126 19.09 -1.49 -9.39
C ILE A 126 17.72 -0.82 -9.40
N VAL A 127 17.41 -0.02 -10.42
CA VAL A 127 16.09 0.61 -10.57
C VAL A 127 14.98 -0.43 -10.72
N SER A 128 15.20 -1.47 -11.52
CA SER A 128 14.22 -2.55 -11.67
C SER A 128 13.93 -3.27 -10.35
N ILE A 129 14.97 -3.53 -9.54
CA ILE A 129 14.80 -4.19 -8.24
C ILE A 129 14.10 -3.23 -7.26
N ARG A 130 14.52 -1.96 -7.18
CA ARG A 130 13.91 -0.96 -6.29
C ARG A 130 12.43 -0.72 -6.59
N THR A 131 12.08 -0.53 -7.86
CA THR A 131 10.68 -0.36 -8.27
C THR A 131 9.84 -1.60 -7.94
N THR A 132 10.44 -2.79 -8.03
CA THR A 132 9.80 -4.04 -7.59
C THR A 132 9.62 -4.07 -6.06
N CYS A 133 10.61 -3.65 -5.27
CA CYS A 133 10.46 -3.52 -3.82
C CYS A 133 9.34 -2.55 -3.44
N SER A 134 9.29 -1.37 -4.07
CA SER A 134 8.22 -0.40 -3.83
C SER A 134 6.84 -0.97 -4.13
N ALA A 135 6.69 -1.69 -5.25
CA ALA A 135 5.43 -2.34 -5.60
C ALA A 135 5.06 -3.46 -4.62
N LEU A 136 6.04 -4.23 -4.15
CA LEU A 136 5.82 -5.28 -3.14
C LEU A 136 5.41 -4.68 -1.79
N HIS A 137 6.01 -3.57 -1.37
CA HIS A 137 5.60 -2.81 -0.17
C HIS A 137 4.14 -2.36 -0.27
N SER A 138 3.75 -1.73 -1.38
CA SER A 138 2.34 -1.32 -1.57
C SER A 138 1.38 -2.51 -1.55
N GLN A 139 1.74 -3.64 -2.18
CA GLN A 139 0.93 -4.86 -2.13
C GLN A 139 0.83 -5.45 -0.73
N VAL A 140 1.91 -5.39 0.05
CA VAL A 140 1.94 -5.82 1.46
C VAL A 140 0.97 -4.97 2.28
N ASP A 141 1.02 -3.65 2.14
CA ASP A 141 0.13 -2.72 2.85
C ASP A 141 -1.35 -2.97 2.49
N GLU A 142 -1.66 -3.11 1.21
CA GLU A 142 -3.02 -3.42 0.72
C GLU A 142 -3.53 -4.76 1.27
N LEU A 143 -2.71 -5.81 1.25
CA LEU A 143 -3.07 -7.13 1.78
C LEU A 143 -3.28 -7.10 3.29
N GLN A 144 -2.45 -6.35 4.03
CA GLN A 144 -2.61 -6.17 5.48
C GLN A 144 -3.92 -5.44 5.80
N GLN A 145 -4.21 -4.34 5.11
CA GLN A 145 -5.46 -3.61 5.29
C GLN A 145 -6.67 -4.52 5.02
N LYS A 146 -6.67 -5.23 3.89
CA LYS A 146 -7.76 -6.15 3.52
C LYS A 146 -7.92 -7.31 4.50
N SER A 147 -6.82 -7.80 5.07
CA SER A 147 -6.84 -8.82 6.14
C SER A 147 -7.52 -8.31 7.41
N GLU A 148 -7.30 -7.04 7.77
CA GLU A 148 -7.97 -6.41 8.91
C GLU A 148 -9.47 -6.18 8.63
N GLU A 149 -9.83 -5.79 7.41
CA GLU A 149 -11.24 -5.68 6.98
C GLU A 149 -11.99 -7.01 7.12
N TYR A 150 -11.41 -8.13 6.65
CA TYR A 150 -12.00 -9.46 6.85
C TYR A 150 -12.02 -9.88 8.32
N THR A 151 -11.05 -9.43 9.13
CA THR A 151 -11.06 -9.66 10.58
C THR A 151 -12.28 -9.00 11.23
N GLN A 152 -12.57 -7.76 10.84
CA GLN A 152 -13.72 -7.02 11.34
C GLN A 152 -15.03 -7.63 10.85
N SER A 153 -15.14 -7.95 9.55
CA SER A 153 -16.31 -8.64 8.97
C SER A 153 -16.59 -9.99 9.65
N ALA A 154 -15.56 -10.79 9.94
CA ALA A 154 -15.71 -12.05 10.65
C ALA A 154 -16.29 -11.86 12.06
N LYS A 155 -15.82 -10.84 12.80
CA LYS A 155 -16.36 -10.49 14.13
C LYS A 155 -17.83 -10.06 14.05
N GLU A 156 -18.17 -9.23 13.07
CA GLU A 156 -19.54 -8.76 12.86
C GLU A 156 -20.51 -9.90 12.52
N HIS A 157 -20.13 -10.78 11.60
CA HIS A 157 -20.96 -11.95 11.27
C HIS A 157 -21.08 -12.93 12.44
N TYR A 158 -20.00 -13.13 13.21
CA TYR A 158 -20.03 -14.00 14.38
C TYR A 158 -20.97 -13.46 15.47
N THR A 159 -20.88 -12.16 15.78
CA THR A 159 -21.77 -11.51 16.75
C THR A 159 -23.22 -11.44 16.29
N ALA A 160 -23.47 -11.37 14.98
CA ALA A 160 -24.80 -11.44 14.37
C ALA A 160 -25.38 -12.87 14.28
N GLY A 161 -24.67 -13.89 14.78
CA GLY A 161 -25.10 -15.30 14.73
C GLY A 161 -25.02 -15.94 13.34
N ARG A 162 -24.38 -15.26 12.37
CA ARG A 162 -24.23 -15.66 10.97
C ARG A 162 -22.96 -16.49 10.79
N LYS A 163 -23.01 -17.74 11.27
CA LYS A 163 -21.83 -18.61 11.36
C LYS A 163 -21.16 -18.89 10.01
N PRO A 164 -21.87 -19.23 8.91
CA PRO A 164 -21.22 -19.49 7.63
C PRO A 164 -20.47 -18.27 7.10
N GLN A 165 -21.05 -17.07 7.21
CA GLN A 165 -20.44 -15.83 6.76
C GLN A 165 -19.20 -15.47 7.60
N ALA A 166 -19.22 -15.75 8.91
CA ALA A 166 -18.05 -15.57 9.76
C ALA A 166 -16.91 -16.54 9.39
N VAL A 167 -17.23 -17.80 9.11
CA VAL A 167 -16.26 -18.81 8.66
C VAL A 167 -15.67 -18.43 7.30
N TYR A 168 -16.50 -17.95 6.36
CA TYR A 168 -16.04 -17.46 5.06
C TYR A 168 -15.02 -16.33 5.20
N ALA A 169 -15.36 -15.29 5.99
CA ALA A 169 -14.47 -14.16 6.23
C ALA A 169 -13.14 -14.61 6.88
N PHE A 170 -13.19 -15.57 7.80
CA PHE A 170 -11.98 -16.15 8.41
C PHE A 170 -11.11 -16.90 7.40
N LYS A 171 -11.71 -17.67 6.48
CA LYS A 171 -10.97 -18.38 5.43
C LYS A 171 -10.34 -17.43 4.43
N LYS A 172 -11.07 -16.40 3.97
CA LYS A 172 -10.51 -15.36 3.09
C LYS A 172 -9.37 -14.61 3.77
N LYS A 173 -9.50 -14.27 5.06
CA LYS A 173 -8.38 -13.75 5.85
C LYS A 173 -7.17 -14.69 5.84
N LYS A 174 -7.36 -15.98 6.15
CA LYS A 174 -6.27 -16.96 6.16
C LYS A 174 -5.54 -17.00 4.81
N HIS A 175 -6.28 -17.02 3.71
CA HIS A 175 -5.70 -17.02 2.38
C HIS A 175 -4.90 -15.73 2.08
N LEU A 176 -5.43 -14.56 2.45
CA LEU A 176 -4.68 -13.30 2.32
C LEU A 176 -3.39 -13.31 3.13
N LEU A 177 -3.37 -13.91 4.33
CA LEU A 177 -2.15 -14.05 5.13
C LEU A 177 -1.13 -14.98 4.46
N GLU A 178 -1.56 -16.03 3.76
CA GLU A 178 -0.66 -16.89 2.99
C GLU A 178 -0.04 -16.16 1.79
N ILE A 179 -0.83 -15.34 1.08
CA ILE A 179 -0.31 -14.47 0.01
C ILE A 179 0.66 -13.44 0.60
N LEU A 180 0.31 -12.83 1.72
CA LEU A 180 1.13 -11.84 2.42
C LEU A 180 2.49 -12.43 2.81
N ASP A 181 2.54 -13.65 3.38
CA ASP A 181 3.79 -14.33 3.72
C ASP A 181 4.69 -14.50 2.49
N ARG A 182 4.12 -14.91 1.35
CA ARG A 182 4.88 -15.05 0.09
C ARG A 182 5.38 -13.69 -0.44
N ARG A 183 4.58 -12.63 -0.32
CA ARG A 183 4.98 -11.27 -0.71
C ARG A 183 6.10 -10.75 0.18
N LEU A 184 6.03 -10.97 1.49
CA LEU A 184 7.10 -10.62 2.44
C LEU A 184 8.41 -11.37 2.14
N ARG A 185 8.35 -12.68 1.84
CA ARG A 185 9.55 -13.44 1.41
C ARG A 185 10.16 -12.91 0.12
N SER A 186 9.31 -12.57 -0.84
CA SER A 186 9.76 -11.99 -2.11
C SER A 186 10.41 -10.63 -1.89
N LEU A 187 9.83 -9.81 -1.02
CA LEU A 187 10.37 -8.52 -0.63
C LEU A 187 11.72 -8.67 0.06
N GLU A 188 11.83 -9.55 1.06
CA GLU A 188 13.10 -9.87 1.74
C GLU A 188 14.18 -10.29 0.76
N THR A 189 13.83 -11.12 -0.24
CA THR A 189 14.76 -11.56 -1.29
C THR A 189 15.27 -10.37 -2.11
N MET A 190 14.38 -9.46 -2.53
CA MET A 190 14.74 -8.29 -3.34
C MET A 190 15.54 -7.25 -2.54
N GLU A 191 15.17 -6.99 -1.29
CA GLU A 191 15.91 -6.10 -0.39
C GLU A 191 17.31 -6.66 -0.06
N THR A 192 17.40 -7.97 0.17
CA THR A 192 18.69 -8.65 0.33
C THR A 192 19.55 -8.49 -0.91
N LEU A 193 18.97 -8.65 -2.11
CA LEU A 193 19.70 -8.46 -3.36
C LEU A 193 20.25 -7.03 -3.49
N LEU A 194 19.48 -6.00 -3.12
CA LEU A 194 19.96 -4.61 -3.09
C LEU A 194 21.11 -4.42 -2.11
N MET A 195 20.97 -4.92 -0.87
CA MET A 195 22.04 -4.84 0.14
C MET A 195 23.33 -5.50 -0.35
N LYS A 196 23.24 -6.63 -1.06
CA LYS A 196 24.40 -7.33 -1.63
C LYS A 196 25.06 -6.56 -2.76
N ILE A 197 24.27 -5.91 -3.61
CA ILE A 197 24.80 -5.03 -4.66
C ILE A 197 25.58 -3.87 -4.03
N GLU A 198 25.03 -3.24 -2.98
CA GLU A 198 25.69 -2.15 -2.27
C GLU A 198 26.97 -2.62 -1.56
N ALA A 199 26.93 -3.77 -0.87
CA ALA A 199 28.10 -4.37 -0.24
C ALA A 199 29.21 -4.67 -1.26
N SER A 200 28.85 -5.28 -2.41
CA SER A 200 29.79 -5.57 -3.49
C SER A 200 30.46 -4.31 -4.05
N GLN A 201 29.72 -3.19 -4.15
CA GLN A 201 30.29 -1.92 -4.59
C GLN A 201 31.29 -1.35 -3.56
N ASN A 202 30.99 -1.48 -2.26
CA ASN A 202 31.91 -1.07 -1.21
C ASN A 202 33.17 -1.94 -1.17
N ASP A 203 33.03 -3.26 -1.35
CA ASP A 203 34.15 -4.19 -1.40
C ASP A 203 35.11 -3.86 -2.56
N LEU A 204 34.57 -3.46 -3.72
CA LEU A 204 35.40 -2.96 -4.82
C LEU A 204 36.23 -1.72 -4.42
N GLN A 205 35.65 -0.79 -3.66
CA GLN A 205 36.40 0.39 -3.18
C GLN A 205 37.50 -0.01 -2.20
N VAL A 206 37.23 -0.99 -1.33
CA VAL A 206 38.22 -1.54 -0.39
C VAL A 206 39.38 -2.18 -1.14
N VAL A 207 39.10 -3.02 -2.14
CA VAL A 207 40.14 -3.64 -2.98
C VAL A 207 40.95 -2.58 -3.73
N GLN A 208 40.31 -1.53 -4.25
CA GLN A 208 41.01 -0.42 -4.89
C GLN A 208 41.95 0.32 -3.92
N ALA A 209 41.50 0.60 -2.69
CA ALA A 209 42.33 1.24 -1.68
C ALA A 209 43.54 0.37 -1.29
N PHE A 210 43.36 -0.94 -1.17
CA PHE A 210 44.46 -1.89 -0.96
C PHE A 210 45.46 -1.86 -2.12
N ASN A 211 44.99 -1.83 -3.37
CA ASN A 211 45.86 -1.77 -4.54
C ASN A 211 46.69 -0.47 -4.56
N ILE A 212 46.06 0.67 -4.29
CA ILE A 212 46.75 1.97 -4.19
C ILE A 212 47.81 1.94 -3.08
N GLY A 213 47.48 1.37 -1.91
CA GLY A 213 48.42 1.22 -0.81
C GLY A 213 49.59 0.30 -1.14
N ALA A 214 49.31 -0.81 -1.83
CA ALA A 214 50.33 -1.74 -2.31
C ALA A 214 51.27 -1.07 -3.33
N ASP A 215 50.73 -0.32 -4.28
CA ASP A 215 51.53 0.43 -5.27
C ASP A 215 52.41 1.50 -4.60
N ALA A 216 51.89 2.21 -3.60
CA ALA A 216 52.68 3.15 -2.81
C ALA A 216 53.83 2.46 -2.08
N LEU A 217 53.58 1.30 -1.47
CA LEU A 217 54.62 0.48 -0.81
C LEU A 217 55.65 -0.04 -1.82
N ARG A 218 55.21 -0.54 -2.98
CA ARG A 218 56.11 -0.96 -4.07
C ARG A 218 57.03 0.18 -4.50
N SER A 219 56.50 1.39 -4.66
CA SER A 219 57.30 2.56 -5.00
C SER A 219 58.38 2.84 -3.94
N ILE A 220 58.01 2.84 -2.65
CA ILE A 220 58.95 3.10 -1.54
C ILE A 220 60.04 2.02 -1.44
N LEU A 221 59.68 0.76 -1.65
CA LEU A 221 60.59 -0.39 -1.56
C LEU A 221 61.51 -0.51 -2.78
N SER A 222 61.01 -0.15 -3.97
CA SER A 222 61.80 -0.08 -5.20
C SER A 222 62.89 0.99 -5.10
N ASP A 223 62.58 2.13 -4.49
CA ASP A 223 63.56 3.19 -4.21
C ASP A 223 64.65 2.77 -3.20
N GLN A 224 64.41 1.70 -2.43
CA GLN A 224 65.32 1.18 -1.39
C GLN A 224 65.97 -0.18 -1.73
N ASN A 225 65.83 -0.68 -2.98
CA ASN A 225 66.31 -2.00 -3.41
C ASN A 225 65.83 -3.18 -2.54
N LEU A 226 64.64 -3.10 -1.94
CA LEU A 226 64.08 -4.14 -1.06
C LEU A 226 62.97 -4.96 -1.75
N SER A 227 62.82 -6.23 -1.36
CA SER A 227 62.03 -7.28 -2.03
C SER A 227 60.57 -6.89 -2.36
N VAL A 228 60.31 -6.70 -3.66
CA VAL A 228 58.99 -6.43 -4.24
C VAL A 228 58.06 -7.66 -4.19
N ASP A 229 58.61 -8.86 -4.22
CA ASP A 229 57.86 -10.13 -4.28
C ASP A 229 56.88 -10.33 -3.11
N THR A 230 57.20 -9.79 -1.94
CA THR A 230 56.38 -9.92 -0.72
C THR A 230 55.05 -9.14 -0.79
N VAL A 231 55.04 -8.01 -1.50
CA VAL A 231 53.84 -7.17 -1.67
C VAL A 231 52.88 -7.82 -2.67
N ASP A 232 53.42 -8.41 -3.73
CA ASP A 232 52.65 -9.11 -4.76
C ASP A 232 51.96 -10.35 -4.20
N GLU A 233 52.66 -11.12 -3.37
CA GLU A 233 52.07 -12.29 -2.69
C GLU A 233 50.95 -11.87 -1.71
N ALA A 234 51.16 -10.78 -0.96
CA ALA A 234 50.15 -10.26 -0.04
C ALA A 234 48.89 -9.78 -0.78
N MET A 235 49.05 -9.05 -1.88
CA MET A 235 47.94 -8.59 -2.72
C MET A 235 47.15 -9.77 -3.29
N LEU A 236 47.83 -10.82 -3.75
CA LEU A 236 47.19 -12.01 -4.31
C LEU A 236 46.38 -12.76 -3.24
N LYS A 237 46.88 -12.86 -2.01
CA LYS A 237 46.15 -13.45 -0.87
C LYS A 237 44.90 -12.66 -0.50
N VAL A 238 44.97 -11.34 -0.51
CA VAL A 238 43.81 -10.47 -0.23
C VAL A 238 42.75 -10.67 -1.32
N GLN A 239 43.14 -10.67 -2.59
CA GLN A 239 42.22 -10.87 -3.69
C GLN A 239 41.56 -12.26 -3.66
N GLN A 240 42.32 -13.30 -3.31
CA GLN A 240 41.77 -14.65 -3.14
C GLN A 240 40.75 -14.71 -2.00
N ALA A 241 41.02 -14.08 -0.85
CA ALA A 241 40.09 -14.05 0.28
C ALA A 241 38.75 -13.39 -0.07
N PHE A 242 38.77 -12.29 -0.84
CA PHE A 242 37.54 -11.65 -1.33
C PHE A 242 36.77 -12.53 -2.32
N GLN A 243 37.49 -13.26 -3.19
CA GLN A 243 36.85 -14.16 -4.15
C GLN A 243 36.17 -15.36 -3.43
N ASP A 244 36.83 -15.93 -2.43
CA ASP A 244 36.28 -17.01 -1.60
C ASP A 244 35.02 -16.54 -0.84
N GLN A 245 35.06 -15.31 -0.29
CA GLN A 245 33.90 -14.71 0.39
C GLN A 245 32.71 -14.56 -0.56
N LYS A 246 32.95 -14.10 -1.79
CA LYS A 246 31.90 -13.92 -2.80
C LYS A 246 31.24 -15.24 -3.20
N GLU A 247 32.03 -16.31 -3.37
CA GLU A 247 31.50 -17.63 -3.73
C GLU A 247 30.58 -18.20 -2.63
N VAL A 248 30.96 -18.01 -1.36
CA VAL A 248 30.10 -18.38 -0.22
C VAL A 248 28.79 -17.59 -0.25
N GLU A 249 28.86 -16.29 -0.54
CA GLU A 249 27.69 -15.43 -0.58
C GLU A 249 26.73 -15.79 -1.72
N ASP A 250 27.24 -16.12 -2.91
CA ASP A 250 26.46 -16.54 -4.07
C ASP A 250 25.75 -17.89 -3.83
N ALA A 251 26.44 -18.84 -3.18
CA ALA A 251 25.86 -20.14 -2.81
C ALA A 251 24.65 -20.01 -1.87
N ILE A 252 24.67 -19.01 -0.97
CA ILE A 252 23.55 -18.72 -0.07
C ILE A 252 22.33 -18.18 -0.84
N VAL A 253 22.53 -17.33 -1.86
CA VAL A 253 21.43 -16.77 -2.67
C VAL A 253 20.75 -17.83 -3.54
N GLY A 254 21.53 -18.72 -4.14
CA GLY A 254 21.02 -19.81 -4.96
C GLY A 254 20.05 -20.72 -4.20
N GLY A 255 20.28 -20.92 -2.90
CA GLY A 255 19.39 -21.70 -2.02
C GLY A 255 18.05 -21.03 -1.71
N VAL A 256 18.00 -19.69 -1.62
CA VAL A 256 16.77 -18.94 -1.29
C VAL A 256 15.83 -18.86 -2.50
N SER A 257 16.37 -18.78 -3.71
CA SER A 257 15.60 -18.56 -4.93
C SER A 257 14.77 -19.77 -5.38
N GLN A 258 15.16 -20.99 -5.02
CA GLN A 258 14.43 -22.22 -5.41
C GLN A 258 13.15 -22.47 -4.60
N ALA A 259 12.89 -21.75 -3.51
CA ALA A 259 11.77 -22.03 -2.61
C ALA A 259 10.43 -21.34 -3.00
N ASN A 260 10.42 -20.46 -4.01
CA ASN A 260 9.29 -19.52 -4.23
C ASN A 260 8.33 -19.87 -5.37
N ASN A 261 8.36 -21.10 -5.92
CA ASN A 261 7.53 -21.45 -7.08
C ASN A 261 6.46 -22.51 -6.77
N VAL A 262 5.25 -22.08 -6.35
CA VAL A 262 4.07 -22.95 -6.29
C VAL A 262 2.80 -22.17 -6.69
N ASN A 263 2.10 -22.73 -7.68
CA ASN A 263 0.89 -22.26 -8.36
C ASN A 263 -0.21 -21.69 -7.44
N MET A 264 -0.94 -20.70 -7.96
CA MET A 264 -1.93 -19.89 -7.25
C MET A 264 -3.39 -20.27 -7.56
N ASP A 265 -3.65 -21.13 -8.55
CA ASP A 265 -5.00 -21.22 -9.13
C ASP A 265 -5.86 -22.38 -8.59
N GLU A 266 -5.31 -23.33 -7.84
CA GLU A 266 -6.06 -24.53 -7.39
C GLU A 266 -6.84 -24.35 -6.07
N GLN A 267 -6.58 -23.29 -5.30
CA GLN A 267 -7.11 -23.17 -3.92
C GLN A 267 -8.44 -22.41 -3.81
N ASP A 268 -8.77 -21.54 -4.76
CA ASP A 268 -10.01 -20.74 -4.71
C ASP A 268 -11.27 -21.60 -4.98
N GLU A 269 -11.19 -22.61 -5.85
CA GLU A 269 -12.31 -23.51 -6.14
C GLU A 269 -12.69 -24.41 -4.95
N ASP A 270 -11.72 -24.78 -4.13
CA ASP A 270 -11.96 -25.61 -2.95
C ASP A 270 -12.68 -24.84 -1.84
N LEU A 271 -12.40 -23.54 -1.71
CA LEU A 271 -13.06 -22.65 -0.74
C LEU A 271 -14.55 -22.44 -1.04
N GLU A 272 -14.91 -22.29 -2.33
CA GLU A 272 -16.31 -22.12 -2.75
C GLU A 272 -17.14 -23.39 -2.52
N LYS A 273 -16.56 -24.56 -2.81
CA LYS A 273 -17.20 -25.85 -2.56
C LYS A 273 -17.46 -26.08 -1.07
N GLU A 274 -16.50 -25.73 -0.21
CA GLU A 274 -16.66 -25.93 1.24
C GLU A 274 -17.69 -24.97 1.86
N LEU A 275 -17.85 -23.76 1.33
CA LEU A 275 -18.90 -22.83 1.76
C LEU A 275 -20.30 -23.36 1.44
N ALA A 276 -20.50 -23.83 0.19
CA ALA A 276 -21.78 -24.37 -0.25
C ALA A 276 -22.23 -25.56 0.63
N GLU A 277 -21.30 -26.39 1.06
CA GLU A 277 -21.56 -27.50 1.98
C GLU A 277 -22.00 -27.00 3.38
N LEU A 278 -21.34 -25.98 3.93
CA LEU A 278 -21.69 -25.41 5.24
C LEU A 278 -23.06 -24.73 5.26
N GLU A 279 -23.39 -23.99 4.20
CA GLU A 279 -24.71 -23.36 4.05
C GLU A 279 -25.82 -24.42 3.93
N LEU A 280 -25.57 -25.50 3.18
CA LEU A 280 -26.49 -26.62 3.06
C LEU A 280 -26.71 -27.31 4.42
N GLN A 281 -25.64 -27.49 5.21
CA GLN A 281 -25.75 -28.06 6.55
C GLN A 281 -26.57 -27.17 7.51
N GLU A 282 -26.40 -25.85 7.47
CA GLU A 282 -27.17 -24.93 8.31
C GLU A 282 -28.66 -24.91 7.92
N GLN A 283 -28.97 -24.88 6.62
CA GLN A 283 -30.34 -25.00 6.13
C GLN A 283 -30.99 -26.31 6.57
N LYS A 284 -30.24 -27.41 6.52
CA LYS A 284 -30.70 -28.72 6.98
C LYS A 284 -30.95 -28.74 8.49
N GLN A 285 -30.09 -28.11 9.30
CA GLN A 285 -30.30 -27.97 10.75
C GLN A 285 -31.54 -27.14 11.08
N MET A 286 -31.75 -26.01 10.39
CA MET A 286 -32.94 -25.17 10.53
C MET A 286 -34.24 -25.92 10.20
N LEU A 287 -34.23 -26.69 9.12
CA LEU A 287 -35.37 -27.54 8.72
C LEU A 287 -35.68 -28.60 9.78
N LEU A 288 -34.65 -29.26 10.33
CA LEU A 288 -34.80 -30.23 11.41
C LEU A 288 -35.40 -29.61 12.68
N LEU A 289 -34.92 -28.42 13.06
CA LEU A 289 -35.43 -27.70 14.22
C LEU A 289 -36.91 -27.30 14.03
N GLN A 290 -37.27 -26.86 12.81
CA GLN A 290 -38.65 -26.52 12.47
C GLN A 290 -39.57 -27.74 12.48
N GLN A 291 -39.10 -28.90 12.00
CA GLN A 291 -39.84 -30.16 12.08
C GLN A 291 -40.09 -30.57 13.54
N GLN A 292 -39.06 -30.55 14.38
CA GLN A 292 -39.21 -30.85 15.81
C GLN A 292 -40.23 -29.94 16.50
N GLN A 293 -40.19 -28.63 16.23
CA GLN A 293 -41.18 -27.69 16.77
C GLN A 293 -42.60 -27.96 16.27
N ARG A 294 -42.77 -28.39 15.01
CA ARG A 294 -44.08 -28.76 14.46
C ARG A 294 -44.61 -30.04 15.09
N GLU A 295 -43.77 -31.06 15.25
CA GLU A 295 -44.13 -32.32 15.89
C GLU A 295 -44.50 -32.12 17.37
N GLU A 296 -43.75 -31.27 18.08
CA GLU A 296 -44.03 -30.92 19.47
C GLU A 296 -45.36 -30.16 19.60
N ARG A 297 -45.62 -29.19 18.70
CA ARG A 297 -46.92 -28.51 18.62
C ARG A 297 -48.08 -29.46 18.30
N GLN A 298 -47.89 -30.42 17.41
CA GLN A 298 -48.92 -31.41 17.07
C GLN A 298 -49.22 -32.34 18.26
N ARG A 299 -48.18 -32.81 18.97
CA ARG A 299 -48.34 -33.58 20.21
C ARG A 299 -49.11 -32.80 21.28
N LEU A 300 -48.84 -31.51 21.44
CA LEU A 300 -49.57 -30.64 22.38
C LEU A 300 -51.05 -30.48 22.03
N VAL A 301 -51.41 -30.53 20.74
CA VAL A 301 -52.80 -30.46 20.26
C VAL A 301 -53.53 -31.80 20.46
N GLU A 302 -52.84 -32.93 20.26
CA GLU A 302 -53.43 -34.28 20.36
C GLU A 302 -53.77 -34.68 21.81
N ILE A 303 -53.13 -34.07 22.82
CA ILE A 303 -53.40 -34.34 24.25
C ILE A 303 -54.63 -33.56 24.77
N SER A 304 -55.23 -32.66 23.98
CA SER A 304 -56.44 -31.91 24.39
C SER A 304 -57.73 -32.67 24.06
N PRO A 305 -58.67 -32.85 25.00
CA PRO A 305 -59.87 -33.66 24.76
C PRO A 305 -60.88 -32.94 23.82
N PRO A 306 -61.70 -33.69 23.06
CA PRO A 306 -62.57 -33.12 22.05
C PRO A 306 -63.74 -32.31 22.65
N PRO A 307 -64.27 -31.29 21.95
CA PRO A 307 -65.41 -30.53 22.42
C PRO A 307 -66.68 -31.39 22.32
N ARG A 308 -67.40 -31.53 23.44
CA ARG A 308 -68.70 -32.21 23.48
C ARG A 308 -69.73 -31.39 22.69
N HIS A 309 -70.42 -32.05 21.75
CA HIS A 309 -71.58 -31.52 21.05
C HIS A 309 -72.67 -31.09 22.03
N ILE A 310 -73.21 -29.87 21.88
CA ILE A 310 -74.43 -29.42 22.55
C ILE A 310 -75.48 -29.14 21.47
N THR A 311 -76.58 -29.89 21.52
CA THR A 311 -77.78 -29.70 20.70
C THR A 311 -78.78 -28.80 21.44
N GLN A 312 -79.47 -27.96 20.66
CA GLN A 312 -80.75 -27.25 20.92
C GLN A 312 -80.76 -25.93 21.73
N SER A 313 -81.04 -24.84 21.00
CA SER A 313 -82.15 -23.87 21.19
C SER A 313 -82.45 -23.30 22.59
N ALA A 314 -82.10 -22.02 22.81
CA ALA A 314 -82.81 -21.06 23.68
C ALA A 314 -82.47 -19.60 23.25
N PRO A 315 -83.36 -18.60 23.44
CA PRO A 315 -83.28 -17.27 22.81
C PRO A 315 -82.13 -16.40 23.35
N PRO A 316 -81.70 -15.35 22.62
CA PRO A 316 -80.52 -14.56 22.98
C PRO A 316 -80.73 -13.84 24.33
N PRO A 317 -79.77 -13.91 25.27
CA PRO A 317 -79.83 -13.10 26.47
C PRO A 317 -79.59 -11.62 26.12
N SER A 318 -80.40 -10.78 26.75
CA SER A 318 -80.36 -9.31 26.83
C SER A 318 -78.93 -8.74 26.93
N PRO A 319 -78.63 -7.58 26.31
CA PRO A 319 -77.28 -7.01 26.20
C PRO A 319 -76.78 -6.33 27.49
N ALA A 320 -77.05 -6.90 28.67
CA ALA A 320 -76.84 -6.21 29.94
C ALA A 320 -75.63 -6.68 30.77
N GLU A 321 -74.91 -7.75 30.45
CA GLU A 321 -73.73 -8.17 31.25
C GLU A 321 -72.58 -8.73 30.41
N SER A 322 -71.97 -7.89 29.57
CA SER A 322 -70.64 -8.19 29.02
C SER A 322 -69.57 -7.50 29.86
N GLU A 323 -68.60 -8.25 30.39
CA GLU A 323 -67.43 -7.72 31.12
C GLU A 323 -66.65 -6.68 30.29
N LEU A 324 -66.78 -6.71 28.96
CA LEU A 324 -66.26 -5.69 28.04
C LEU A 324 -66.90 -4.31 28.24
N ALA A 325 -68.17 -4.23 28.63
CA ALA A 325 -68.84 -2.96 28.95
C ALA A 325 -68.36 -2.37 30.29
N ARG A 326 -68.00 -3.22 31.27
CA ARG A 326 -67.43 -2.79 32.54
C ARG A 326 -66.01 -2.23 32.35
N ILE A 327 -65.21 -2.84 31.48
CA ILE A 327 -63.83 -2.39 31.19
C ILE A 327 -63.83 -1.05 30.43
N ASN A 328 -64.78 -0.84 29.51
CA ASN A 328 -64.89 0.41 28.75
C ASN A 328 -65.37 1.59 29.62
N ASP A 329 -66.20 1.34 30.63
CA ASP A 329 -66.68 2.35 31.58
C ASP A 329 -65.58 2.81 32.57
N ILE A 330 -64.63 1.91 32.91
CA ILE A 330 -63.45 2.24 33.72
C ILE A 330 -62.48 3.15 32.94
N PHE A 331 -62.26 2.86 31.66
CA PHE A 331 -61.36 3.67 30.82
C PHE A 331 -61.97 5.06 30.49
N GLY A 332 -63.30 5.17 30.42
CA GLY A 332 -64.00 6.44 30.23
C GLY A 332 -63.91 7.40 31.42
N LYS A 333 -63.84 6.89 32.65
CA LYS A 333 -63.77 7.68 33.89
C LYS A 333 -62.42 8.35 34.14
N LEU A 334 -61.33 7.92 33.49
CA LEU A 334 -60.00 8.53 33.65
C LEU A 334 -59.72 9.71 32.71
N LYS A 335 -60.55 9.95 31.69
CA LYS A 335 -60.26 10.95 30.63
C LYS A 335 -60.98 12.29 30.77
N LYS A 336 -61.67 12.55 31.89
CA LYS A 336 -62.48 13.78 32.04
C LYS A 336 -62.30 14.45 33.41
N VAL A 337 -61.17 15.13 33.60
CA VAL A 337 -61.14 16.38 34.39
C VAL A 337 -60.30 17.39 33.63
N GLN A 338 -60.99 18.42 33.14
CA GLN A 338 -60.46 19.62 32.50
C GLN A 338 -59.72 20.51 33.54
N SER A 339 -58.62 21.13 33.11
CA SER A 339 -58.00 22.38 33.62
C SER A 339 -58.98 23.58 33.51
N PRO A 340 -58.82 24.80 34.12
CA PRO A 340 -57.60 25.62 34.38
C PRO A 340 -57.75 26.59 35.64
N PRO A 341 -57.27 27.88 35.80
CA PRO A 341 -56.18 28.68 35.18
C PRO A 341 -55.23 29.52 36.13
N SER A 342 -54.11 29.97 35.54
CA SER A 342 -53.27 31.21 35.68
C SER A 342 -52.97 31.96 37.00
N LYS A 343 -51.66 32.18 37.27
CA LYS A 343 -51.03 33.51 37.50
C LYS A 343 -49.56 33.57 37.01
N LEU A 344 -49.23 34.65 36.29
CA LEU A 344 -47.91 35.18 35.83
C LEU A 344 -47.19 35.96 36.98
N PRO A 345 -45.88 36.31 36.97
CA PRO A 345 -45.18 37.17 35.96
C PRO A 345 -43.74 36.73 35.54
N THR A 346 -43.33 36.91 34.27
CA THR A 346 -42.59 38.06 33.66
C THR A 346 -41.09 38.14 34.01
N THR A 347 -40.19 37.83 33.05
CA THR A 347 -39.18 38.71 32.38
C THR A 347 -37.98 37.92 31.81
N LEU A 348 -37.70 38.16 30.53
CA LEU A 348 -36.59 37.76 29.62
C LEU A 348 -35.21 38.38 30.02
N PRO A 349 -34.06 38.26 29.27
CA PRO A 349 -33.82 37.65 27.93
C PRO A 349 -32.48 36.89 27.65
N SER A 350 -32.50 36.16 26.52
CA SER A 350 -31.49 36.04 25.42
C SER A 350 -30.04 35.54 25.62
N LYS A 351 -29.68 34.50 24.82
CA LYS A 351 -28.61 34.62 23.80
C LYS A 351 -28.79 33.62 22.64
N LYS A 352 -28.47 34.11 21.43
CA LYS A 352 -28.71 33.58 20.07
C LYS A 352 -27.77 32.42 19.66
N MET A 353 -28.18 31.81 18.53
CA MET A 353 -27.43 31.28 17.37
C MET A 353 -27.48 29.75 17.22
N ALA A 354 -27.56 29.14 16.04
CA ALA A 354 -28.02 29.44 14.69
C ALA A 354 -27.85 28.08 13.94
N HIS A 355 -28.87 27.63 13.21
CA HIS A 355 -28.76 26.51 12.27
C HIS A 355 -28.16 26.97 10.93
N PRO A 356 -27.58 26.04 10.17
CA PRO A 356 -27.98 25.84 8.77
C PRO A 356 -28.34 24.36 8.54
N GLN A 357 -29.57 24.02 8.16
CA GLN A 357 -30.10 23.93 6.78
C GLN A 357 -29.29 23.01 5.86
N GLN A 358 -29.94 21.87 5.56
CA GLN A 358 -29.61 20.88 4.55
C GLN A 358 -30.02 21.41 3.17
N GLU A 359 -29.17 21.19 2.17
CA GLU A 359 -29.45 21.44 0.75
C GLU A 359 -29.37 20.09 0.04
N GLU A 360 -30.54 19.57 -0.37
CA GLU A 360 -30.68 18.46 -1.32
C GLU A 360 -30.18 18.94 -2.69
N ARG A 361 -29.30 18.17 -3.33
CA ARG A 361 -29.02 18.30 -4.77
C ARG A 361 -29.53 17.09 -5.52
N GLU A 362 -30.51 17.38 -6.37
CA GLU A 362 -31.03 16.53 -7.43
C GLU A 362 -29.97 16.20 -8.49
N LEU A 363 -30.13 15.00 -9.04
CA LEU A 363 -29.46 14.50 -10.24
C LEU A 363 -30.15 15.04 -11.50
N GLU A 364 -29.37 15.50 -12.48
CA GLU A 364 -29.77 15.45 -13.89
C GLU A 364 -28.60 14.92 -14.76
N PRO A 365 -28.90 14.17 -15.85
CA PRO A 365 -27.92 13.71 -16.84
C PRO A 365 -27.97 14.53 -18.14
N ALA A 366 -26.85 14.65 -18.84
CA ALA A 366 -26.79 14.99 -20.27
C ALA A 366 -25.59 14.28 -20.92
N ILE A 367 -25.85 13.35 -21.85
CA ILE A 367 -25.67 13.45 -23.32
C ILE A 367 -24.19 13.46 -23.74
#